data_AF-A0A832FRB7-F1
#
_entry.id   AF-A0A832FRB7-F1
#
_cell.length_a   1.000
_cell.length_b   1.000
_cell.length_c   1.000
_cell.angle_alpha   90.00
_cell.angle_beta   90.00
_cell.angle_gamma   90.00
#
_symmetry.space_group_name_H-M   'P 1'
#
loop_
_entity.id
_entity.type
_entity.pdbx_description
1 polymer ?
#
loop_
_entity_poly.entity_id
_entity_poly.type
_entity_poly.pdbx_seq_one_letter_code
_entity_poly.pdbx_strand_id
1 'polypeptide(L)' 'MVSDLLRKPYVRPAKHWEPVEGRPGFARCNLCSRRCLIAEGRFGVCGVRKNVGGK' A
#
# COMPACT_ATOMS: atom_id res chain seq x y z
N MET A 1 4.03 -12.86 8.92
CA MET A 1 2.61 -12.92 9.33
C MET A 1 1.79 -12.12 8.34
N VAL A 2 0.99 -12.77 7.51
CA VAL A 2 0.12 -12.09 6.54
C VAL A 2 -0.96 -11.35 7.31
N SER A 3 -1.10 -10.04 7.10
CA SER A 3 -2.07 -9.21 7.82
C SER A 3 -3.48 -9.78 7.66
N ASP A 4 -4.22 -9.97 8.76
CA ASP A 4 -5.62 -10.44 8.76
C ASP A 4 -6.55 -9.60 7.86
N LEU A 5 -6.13 -8.39 7.49
CA LEU A 5 -6.78 -7.57 6.49
C LEU A 5 -6.99 -8.30 5.16
N LEU A 6 -6.03 -9.11 4.69
CA LEU A 6 -6.15 -9.79 3.39
C LEU A 6 -7.21 -10.89 3.38
N ARG A 7 -7.70 -11.34 4.55
CA ARG A 7 -8.80 -12.31 4.65
C ARG A 7 -10.18 -11.67 4.54
N LYS A 8 -10.26 -10.34 4.66
CA LYS A 8 -11.54 -9.62 4.63
C LYS A 8 -12.11 -9.62 3.20
N PRO A 9 -13.41 -9.90 3.01
CA PRO A 9 -13.99 -10.10 1.69
C PRO A 9 -13.96 -8.85 0.80
N TYR A 10 -13.85 -7.66 1.40
CA TYR A 10 -13.78 -6.36 0.72
C TYR A 10 -12.35 -5.86 0.46
N VAL A 11 -11.31 -6.57 0.92
CA VAL A 11 -9.92 -6.20 0.64
C VAL A 11 -9.51 -6.79 -0.71
N ARG A 12 -8.84 -5.98 -1.52
CA ARG A 12 -8.39 -6.32 -2.88
C ARG A 12 -6.99 -5.75 -3.13
N PRO A 13 -6.12 -6.47 -3.85
CA PRO A 13 -4.82 -5.94 -4.25
C PRO A 13 -4.92 -4.62 -5.00
N ALA A 14 -4.00 -3.70 -4.71
CA ALA A 14 -3.93 -2.45 -5.43
C ALA A 14 -3.37 -2.65 -6.85
N LYS A 15 -3.96 -1.99 -7.86
CA LYS A 15 -3.46 -2.00 -9.24
C LYS A 15 -2.51 -0.84 -9.57
N HIS A 16 -2.67 0.30 -8.90
CA HIS A 16 -1.93 1.53 -9.18
C HIS A 16 -0.90 1.82 -8.09
N TRP A 17 0.14 0.99 -8.03
CA TRP A 17 1.27 1.19 -7.14
C TRP A 17 2.55 0.62 -7.75
N GLU A 18 3.69 1.09 -7.26
CA GLU A 18 5.02 0.61 -7.62
C GLU A 18 5.92 0.56 -6.38
N PRO A 19 6.90 -0.37 -6.32
CA PRO A 19 7.93 -0.33 -5.29
C PRO A 19 8.79 0.93 -5.46
N VAL A 20 9.39 1.38 -4.37
CA VAL A 20 10.25 2.57 -4.39
C VAL A 20 11.71 2.15 -4.44
N GLU A 21 12.41 2.53 -5.51
CA GLU A 21 13.84 2.30 -5.66
C GLU A 21 14.63 2.93 -4.50
N GLY A 22 15.60 2.20 -3.96
CA GLY A 22 16.40 2.63 -2.81
C GLY A 22 15.64 2.67 -1.48
N ARG A 23 14.36 2.28 -1.42
CA ARG A 23 13.57 2.23 -0.18
C ARG A 23 12.77 0.92 -0.05
N PRO A 24 13.42 -0.19 0.33
CA PRO A 24 12.75 -1.46 0.55
C PRO A 24 11.56 -1.34 1.51
N GLY A 25 10.45 -2.00 1.19
CA GLY A 25 9.24 -1.99 2.02
C GLY A 25 8.37 -0.72 1.87
N PHE A 26 8.76 0.25 1.05
CA PHE A 26 7.88 1.37 0.68
C PHE A 26 7.18 1.11 -0.65
N ALA A 27 5.89 1.46 -0.70
CA ALA A 27 5.08 1.43 -1.91
C ALA A 27 4.66 2.86 -2.28
N ARG A 28 4.86 3.26 -3.54
CA ARG A 28 4.28 4.49 -4.07
C ARG A 28 2.91 4.18 -4.65
N CYS A 29 1.87 4.84 -4.15
CA CYS A 29 0.53 4.72 -4.68
C CYS A 29 0.28 5.78 -5.78
N ASN A 30 -0.07 5.34 -6.98
CA ASN A 30 -0.29 6.19 -8.16
C ASN A 30 -1.79 6.41 -8.50
N LEU A 31 -2.71 6.00 -7.62
CA LEU A 31 -4.16 6.11 -7.86
C LEU A 31 -4.64 7.56 -7.98
N CYS A 32 -4.25 8.43 -7.04
CA CYS A 32 -4.65 9.83 -7.02
C CYS A 32 -3.44 10.75 -7.22
N SER A 33 -3.67 12.04 -7.46
CA SER A 33 -2.63 13.05 -7.71
C SER A 33 -1.63 13.23 -6.56
N ARG A 34 -1.97 12.83 -5.33
CA ARG A 34 -1.09 12.97 -4.15
C ARG A 34 0.18 12.11 -4.22
N ARG A 35 0.14 10.99 -4.94
CA ARG A 35 1.27 10.05 -5.11
C ARG A 35 1.93 9.63 -3.78
N CYS A 36 1.13 9.16 -2.82
CA CYS A 36 1.62 8.84 -1.47
C CYS A 36 2.74 7.79 -1.50
N LEU A 37 3.83 8.04 -0.76
CA LEU A 37 4.81 7.03 -0.36
C LEU A 37 4.34 6.41 0.97
N ILE A 38 3.93 5.14 0.94
CA ILE A 38 3.34 4.46 2.08
C ILE A 38 4.38 3.50 2.65
N ALA A 39 4.79 3.72 3.91
CA ALA A 39 5.68 2.82 4.63
C ALA A 39 4.98 1.49 4.98
N GLU A 40 5.74 0.42 5.23
CA GLU A 40 5.21 -0.89 5.63
C GLU A 40 4.19 -0.79 6.76
N GLY A 41 3.03 -1.44 6.59
CA GLY A 41 1.96 -1.47 7.57
C GLY A 41 1.20 -0.15 7.76
N ARG A 42 1.56 0.93 7.07
CA ARG A 42 0.89 2.24 7.15
C ARG A 42 -0.17 2.41 6.06
N PHE A 43 -1.04 3.38 6.29
CA PHE A 43 -2.03 3.81 5.31
C PHE A 43 -1.57 5.08 4.59
N GLY A 44 -2.02 5.25 3.35
CA GLY A 44 -1.96 6.53 2.67
C GLY A 44 -2.94 7.53 3.30
N VAL A 45 -2.82 8.80 2.91
CA VAL A 45 -3.63 9.89 3.49
C VAL A 45 -5.15 9.69 3.36
N CYS A 46 -5.60 8.92 2.36
CA CYS A 46 -7.01 8.62 2.17
C CYS A 46 -7.60 7.63 3.20
N GLY A 47 -6.76 6.95 4.00
CA GLY A 47 -7.19 5.92 4.94
C GLY A 47 -7.63 4.59 4.30
N VAL A 48 -7.68 4.49 2.96
CA VAL A 48 -8.17 3.30 2.24
C VAL A 48 -7.03 2.37 1.80
N ARG A 49 -5.90 2.93 1.33
CA ARG A 49 -4.76 2.15 0.82
C ARG A 49 -3.79 1.86 1.95
N LYS A 50 -3.47 0.58 2.20
CA LYS A 50 -2.46 0.14 3.16
C LYS A 50 -1.34 -0.58 2.44
N ASN A 51 -0.10 -0.31 2.81
CA ASN A 51 1.04 -1.12 2.38
C ASN A 51 1.13 -2.39 3.24
N VAL A 52 1.15 -3.55 2.61
CA VAL A 52 1.30 -4.87 3.23
C VAL A 52 2.38 -5.65 2.47
N GLY A 53 3.56 -5.81 3.07
CA GLY A 53 4.68 -6.53 2.49
C GLY A 53 5.36 -5.76 1.33
N GLY A 54 5.42 -4.42 1.44
CA GLY A 54 5.95 -3.53 0.42
C GLY A 54 5.03 -3.30 -0.78
N LYS A 55 3.73 -3.58 -0.64
CA LYS A 55 2.71 -3.55 -1.72
C LYS A 55 1.39 -2.92 -1.27
#